data_AF-A0A1H6ITY8-F1
#
_entry.id   AF-A0A1H6ITY8-F1
#
_cell.length_a   1.000
_cell.length_b   1.000
_cell.length_c   1.000
_cell.angle_alpha   90.00
_cell.angle_beta   90.00
_cell.angle_gamma   90.00
#
_symmetry.space_group_name_H-M   'P 1'
#
loop_
_entity.id
_entity.type
_entity.pdbx_description
1 polymer ?
#
loop_
_entity_poly.entity_id
_entity_poly.type
_entity_poly.pdbx_seq_one_letter_code
_entity_poly.pdbx_strand_id
1 'polypeptide(L)'
;MRHDPWADAVCPIARTMAVLGQRWAVLIVREALLGRSKFSEFREQLGIASDVLSARLSELVAAGILEVADYQQPGDRTRRRYVLTEAGRDLAPVVAAIGQWGHAHLARPDSSDYRFIDTATGKPVAVGFRGRDGRQVSPDAVALVAGEPR
;
A
#
# COMPACT_ATOMS: atom_id res chain seq x y z
N MET A 1 9.80 -21.70 5.48
CA MET A 1 9.82 -20.23 5.37
C MET A 1 11.16 -19.88 4.73
N ARG A 2 11.19 -19.32 3.51
CA ARG A 2 12.48 -18.88 2.93
C ARG A 2 12.91 -17.66 3.73
N HIS A 3 14.18 -17.64 4.15
CA HIS A 3 14.77 -16.47 4.80
C HIS A 3 14.79 -15.33 3.79
N ASP A 4 14.04 -14.26 4.03
CA ASP A 4 14.15 -13.05 3.22
C ASP A 4 15.40 -12.29 3.70
N PRO A 5 16.46 -12.17 2.88
CA PRO A 5 17.70 -11.50 3.28
C PRO A 5 17.48 -10.02 3.64
N TRP A 6 16.32 -9.45 3.34
CA TRP A 6 16.00 -8.06 3.64
C TRP A 6 15.27 -7.86 4.96
N ALA A 7 14.72 -8.89 5.59
CA ALA A 7 14.00 -8.76 6.86
C ALA A 7 14.89 -8.25 8.01
N ASP A 8 16.16 -8.67 8.01
CA ASP A 8 17.17 -8.27 9.01
C ASP A 8 18.14 -7.20 8.49
N ALA A 9 17.88 -6.63 7.31
CA ALA A 9 18.74 -5.60 6.74
C ALA A 9 18.75 -4.36 7.63
N VAL A 10 19.92 -3.74 7.82
CA VAL A 10 20.07 -2.46 8.54
C VAL A 10 19.20 -1.36 7.88
N CYS A 11 19.11 -1.40 6.54
CA CYS A 11 18.35 -0.45 5.73
C CYS A 11 16.82 -0.62 5.92
N PRO A 12 16.09 0.40 6.44
CA PRO A 12 14.64 0.33 6.58
C PRO A 12 13.91 0.17 5.25
N ILE A 13 14.43 0.74 4.15
CA ILE A 13 13.84 0.56 2.82
C ILE A 13 13.87 -0.91 2.42
N ALA A 14 14.97 -1.62 2.67
CA ALA A 14 15.07 -3.04 2.38
C ALA A 14 14.03 -3.85 3.19
N ARG A 15 13.89 -3.57 4.50
CA ARG A 15 12.86 -4.20 5.34
C ARG A 15 11.44 -3.94 4.83
N THR A 16 11.15 -2.71 4.40
CA THR A 16 9.86 -2.39 3.76
C THR A 16 9.63 -3.20 2.49
N MET A 17 10.68 -3.41 1.68
CA MET A 17 10.59 -4.21 0.45
C MET A 17 10.43 -5.71 0.70
N ALA A 18 10.86 -6.24 1.84
CA ALA A 18 10.55 -7.62 2.24
C ALA A 18 9.02 -7.86 2.33
N VAL A 19 8.28 -6.80 2.71
CA VAL A 19 6.82 -6.82 2.84
C VAL A 19 6.13 -6.38 1.55
N LEU A 20 6.45 -5.19 1.04
CA LEU A 20 5.75 -4.59 -0.10
C LEU A 20 6.27 -5.06 -1.47
N GLY A 21 7.50 -5.57 -1.53
CA GLY A 21 8.12 -6.08 -2.76
C GLY A 21 7.54 -7.42 -3.21
N GLN A 22 6.75 -8.08 -2.37
CA GLN A 22 6.05 -9.31 -2.74
C GLN A 22 5.00 -9.04 -3.80
N ARG A 23 4.90 -9.94 -4.79
CA ARG A 23 3.89 -9.84 -5.85
C ARG A 23 2.51 -9.72 -5.22
N TRP A 24 1.74 -8.72 -5.67
CA TRP A 24 0.38 -8.35 -5.22
C TRP A 24 0.26 -7.52 -3.94
N ALA A 25 1.28 -7.41 -3.08
CA ALA A 25 1.15 -6.72 -1.79
C ALA A 25 0.65 -5.28 -1.95
N VAL A 26 1.34 -4.48 -2.78
CA VAL A 26 0.94 -3.09 -3.08
C VAL A 26 -0.45 -3.01 -3.73
N LEU A 27 -0.82 -3.97 -4.55
CA LEU A 27 -2.14 -3.99 -5.21
C LEU A 27 -3.26 -4.29 -4.21
N ILE A 28 -3.04 -5.21 -3.27
CA ILE A 28 -4.00 -5.48 -2.18
C ILE A 28 -4.15 -4.24 -1.29
N VAL A 29 -3.04 -3.58 -0.93
CA VAL A 29 -3.08 -2.33 -0.16
C VAL A 29 -3.83 -1.24 -0.92
N ARG A 30 -3.61 -1.10 -2.25
CA ARG A 30 -4.38 -0.16 -3.09
C ARG A 30 -5.88 -0.46 -3.03
N GLU A 31 -6.28 -1.71 -3.19
CA GLU A 31 -7.70 -2.08 -3.09
C GLU A 31 -8.29 -1.81 -1.70
N ALA A 32 -7.50 -2.01 -0.63
CA ALA A 32 -7.92 -1.70 0.72
C ALA A 32 -8.08 -0.19 0.96
N LEU A 33 -7.19 0.64 0.38
CA LEU A 33 -7.31 2.11 0.37
C LEU A 33 -8.54 2.57 -0.42
N LEU A 34 -8.94 1.82 -1.46
CA LEU A 34 -10.20 2.03 -2.19
C LEU A 34 -11.44 1.54 -1.41
N GLY A 35 -11.27 1.09 -0.16
CA GLY A 35 -12.35 0.68 0.74
C GLY A 35 -12.78 -0.79 0.62
N ARG A 36 -12.09 -1.60 -0.20
CA ARG A 36 -12.37 -3.04 -0.27
C ARG A 36 -11.88 -3.73 0.98
N SER A 37 -12.66 -4.67 1.49
CA SER A 37 -12.34 -5.36 2.74
C SER A 37 -12.68 -6.84 2.73
N LYS A 38 -13.45 -7.32 1.75
CA LYS A 38 -13.81 -8.74 1.67
C LYS A 38 -12.86 -9.49 0.75
N PHE A 39 -12.59 -10.76 1.09
CA PHE A 39 -11.80 -11.65 0.24
C PHE A 39 -12.31 -11.71 -1.21
N SER A 40 -13.63 -11.78 -1.39
CA SER A 40 -14.25 -11.82 -2.72
C SER A 40 -14.01 -10.55 -3.53
N GLU A 41 -14.01 -9.38 -2.88
CA GLU A 41 -13.77 -8.09 -3.53
C GLU A 41 -12.33 -8.00 -4.03
N PHE A 42 -11.34 -8.41 -3.21
CA PHE A 42 -9.94 -8.48 -3.65
C PHE A 42 -9.75 -9.46 -4.81
N ARG A 43 -10.37 -10.64 -4.72
CA ARG A 43 -10.24 -11.68 -5.75
C ARG A 43 -10.80 -11.22 -7.10
N GLU A 44 -11.99 -10.65 -7.08
CA GLU A 44 -12.68 -10.17 -8.28
C GLU A 44 -11.86 -9.10 -9.00
N GLN A 45 -11.24 -8.19 -8.25
CA GLN A 45 -10.57 -7.02 -8.81
C GLN A 45 -9.15 -7.28 -9.25
N LEU A 46 -8.45 -8.17 -8.53
CA LEU A 46 -7.07 -8.50 -8.83
C LEU A 46 -6.93 -9.70 -9.77
N GLY A 47 -8.00 -10.47 -9.99
CA GLY A 47 -7.96 -11.70 -10.81
C GLY A 47 -7.00 -12.77 -10.27
N ILE A 48 -6.66 -12.68 -8.98
CA ILE A 48 -5.66 -13.50 -8.32
C ILE A 48 -6.25 -14.85 -7.89
N ALA A 49 -5.46 -15.92 -8.00
CA ALA A 49 -5.85 -17.24 -7.50
C ALA A 49 -6.11 -17.22 -5.99
N SER A 50 -7.09 -18.01 -5.52
CA SER A 50 -7.59 -17.90 -4.14
C SER A 50 -6.55 -18.31 -3.08
N ASP A 51 -5.74 -19.31 -3.37
CA ASP A 51 -4.62 -19.76 -2.55
C ASP A 51 -3.53 -18.68 -2.42
N VAL A 52 -3.17 -18.03 -3.53
CA VAL A 52 -2.20 -16.93 -3.56
C VAL A 52 -2.74 -15.74 -2.78
N LEU A 53 -4.01 -15.36 -2.98
CA LEU A 53 -4.63 -14.26 -2.24
C LEU A 53 -4.67 -14.54 -0.73
N SER A 54 -5.04 -15.76 -0.35
CA SER A 54 -5.07 -16.18 1.06
C SER A 54 -3.69 -16.06 1.71
N ALA A 55 -2.63 -16.49 1.01
CA ALA A 55 -1.27 -16.36 1.50
C ALA A 55 -0.87 -14.88 1.67
N ARG A 56 -1.13 -14.02 0.67
CA ARG A 56 -0.75 -12.60 0.72
C ARG A 56 -1.53 -11.82 1.78
N LEU A 57 -2.82 -12.08 1.95
CA LEU A 57 -3.60 -11.47 3.03
C LEU A 57 -3.05 -11.88 4.40
N SER A 58 -2.68 -13.16 4.57
CA SER A 58 -2.09 -13.65 5.82
C SER A 58 -0.75 -12.97 6.12
N GLU A 59 0.11 -12.78 5.11
CA GLU A 59 1.38 -12.07 5.27
C GLU A 59 1.20 -10.59 5.60
N LEU A 60 0.26 -9.89 4.95
CA LEU A 60 -0.05 -8.49 5.26
C LEU A 60 -0.63 -8.33 6.67
N VAL A 61 -1.39 -9.32 7.16
CA VAL A 61 -1.85 -9.38 8.55
C VAL A 61 -0.69 -9.60 9.50
N ALA A 62 0.21 -10.56 9.19
CA ALA A 62 1.39 -10.82 10.01
C ALA A 62 2.36 -9.62 10.07
N ALA A 63 2.44 -8.83 8.99
CA ALA A 63 3.21 -7.59 8.94
C ALA A 63 2.51 -6.40 9.62
N GLY A 64 1.30 -6.58 10.18
CA GLY A 64 0.55 -5.53 10.85
C GLY A 64 0.03 -4.44 9.91
N ILE A 65 -0.03 -4.68 8.60
CA ILE A 65 -0.60 -3.76 7.61
C ILE A 65 -2.12 -3.90 7.57
N LEU A 66 -2.61 -5.14 7.67
CA LEU A 66 -4.03 -5.45 7.75
C LEU A 66 -4.33 -6.09 9.10
N GLU A 67 -5.59 -6.01 9.52
CA GLU A 67 -6.14 -6.81 10.60
C GLU A 67 -7.43 -7.50 10.14
N VAL A 68 -7.76 -8.61 10.79
CA VAL A 68 -9.00 -9.35 10.53
C VAL A 68 -10.06 -8.86 11.50
N ALA A 69 -11.09 -8.20 10.96
CA ALA A 69 -12.26 -7.79 11.71
C ALA A 69 -13.43 -8.74 11.42
N ASP A 70 -14.08 -9.22 12.47
CA ASP A 70 -15.31 -9.99 12.34
C ASP A 70 -16.50 -9.04 12.13
N TYR A 71 -17.32 -9.37 11.13
CA TYR A 71 -18.58 -8.70 10.88
C TYR A 71 -19.71 -9.72 10.91
N GLN A 72 -20.64 -9.53 11.84
CA GLN A 72 -21.92 -10.25 11.88
C GLN A 72 -23.07 -9.27 11.70
N GLN A 73 -23.91 -9.52 10.70
CA GLN A 73 -25.28 -8.99 10.75
C GLN A 73 -26.13 -9.93 11.62
N PRO A 74 -27.14 -9.41 12.33
CA PRO A 74 -28.06 -10.25 13.09
C PRO A 74 -28.69 -11.31 12.17
N GLY A 75 -28.49 -12.59 12.50
CA GLY A 75 -29.01 -13.74 11.73
C GLY A 75 -28.07 -14.32 10.67
N ASP A 76 -26.89 -13.72 10.43
CA ASP A 76 -25.96 -14.12 9.36
C ASP A 76 -24.68 -14.78 9.91
N ARG A 77 -24.03 -15.63 9.10
CA ARG A 77 -22.71 -16.21 9.45
C ARG A 77 -21.65 -15.11 9.59
N THR A 78 -20.76 -15.21 10.57
CA THR A 78 -19.61 -14.31 10.74
C THR A 78 -18.80 -14.24 9.45
N ARG A 79 -18.67 -13.03 8.90
CA ARG A 79 -17.85 -12.77 7.71
C ARG A 79 -16.61 -12.01 8.13
N ARG A 80 -15.45 -12.53 7.74
CA ARG A 80 -14.16 -11.88 7.96
C ARG A 80 -13.95 -10.74 6.98
N ARG A 81 -13.53 -9.59 7.48
CA ARG A 81 -13.04 -8.44 6.71
C ARG A 81 -11.56 -8.23 7.00
N TYR A 82 -10.82 -7.80 5.99
CA TYR A 82 -9.46 -7.34 6.11
C TYR A 82 -9.47 -5.82 6.03
N VAL A 83 -9.06 -5.16 7.11
CA VAL A 83 -9.09 -3.69 7.21
C VAL A 83 -7.68 -3.17 7.47
N LEU A 84 -7.37 -1.98 6.96
CA LEU A 84 -6.08 -1.33 7.20
C LEU A 84 -5.93 -1.00 8.69
N THR A 85 -4.77 -1.34 9.25
CA THR A 85 -4.32 -0.82 10.55
C THR A 85 -3.88 0.64 10.40
N GLU A 86 -3.44 1.28 11.49
CA GLU A 86 -2.78 2.58 11.41
C GLU A 86 -1.55 2.54 10.48
N ALA A 87 -0.64 1.58 10.70
CA ALA A 87 0.53 1.37 9.86
C ALA A 87 0.17 1.10 8.39
N GLY A 88 -0.95 0.39 8.12
CA GLY A 88 -1.44 0.18 6.77
C GLY A 88 -1.96 1.46 6.10
N ARG A 89 -2.63 2.35 6.85
CA ARG A 89 -3.09 3.65 6.33
C ARG A 89 -1.92 4.57 6.00
N ASP A 90 -0.84 4.51 6.79
CA ASP A 90 0.39 5.28 6.55
C ASP A 90 1.13 4.90 5.25
N LEU A 91 0.73 3.80 4.59
CA LEU A 91 1.22 3.44 3.26
C LEU A 91 0.57 4.22 2.13
N ALA A 92 -0.50 4.99 2.38
CA ALA A 92 -1.16 5.81 1.35
C ALA A 92 -0.17 6.68 0.53
N PRO A 93 0.74 7.47 1.14
CA PRO A 93 1.75 8.23 0.36
C PRO A 93 2.71 7.35 -0.44
N VAL A 94 3.03 6.13 0.02
CA VAL A 94 3.89 5.19 -0.73
C VAL A 94 3.16 4.68 -1.97
N VAL A 95 1.91 4.23 -1.82
CA VAL A 95 1.07 3.80 -2.94
C VAL A 95 0.83 4.94 -3.93
N ALA A 96 0.61 6.16 -3.42
CA ALA A 96 0.48 7.36 -4.25
C ALA A 96 1.75 7.65 -5.05
N ALA A 97 2.94 7.52 -4.46
CA ALA A 97 4.21 7.74 -5.17
C ALA A 97 4.41 6.73 -6.31
N ILE A 98 4.15 5.44 -6.04
CA ILE A 98 4.22 4.37 -7.05
C ILE A 98 3.22 4.65 -8.18
N GLY A 99 1.98 5.00 -7.81
CA GLY A 99 0.93 5.33 -8.77
C GLY A 99 1.28 6.53 -9.63
N GLN A 100 1.73 7.63 -9.03
CA GLN A 100 2.11 8.86 -9.73
C GLN A 100 3.21 8.61 -10.77
N TRP A 101 4.26 7.87 -10.39
CA TRP A 101 5.32 7.48 -11.32
C TRP A 101 4.77 6.59 -12.46
N GLY A 102 3.92 5.61 -12.13
CA GLY A 102 3.28 4.75 -13.12
C GLY A 102 2.41 5.51 -14.12
N HIS A 103 1.61 6.48 -13.67
CA HIS A 103 0.80 7.33 -14.55
C HIS A 103 1.68 8.21 -15.46
N ALA A 104 2.79 8.74 -14.95
CA ALA A 104 3.67 9.61 -15.73
C ALA A 104 4.46 8.86 -16.82
N HIS A 105 4.87 7.61 -16.55
CA HIS A 105 5.85 6.92 -17.39
C HIS A 105 5.34 5.64 -18.06
N LEU A 106 4.26 5.03 -17.54
CA LEU A 106 3.75 3.73 -17.99
C LEU A 106 2.28 3.78 -18.41
N ALA A 107 1.68 4.97 -18.51
CA ALA A 107 0.29 5.11 -18.92
C ALA A 107 0.03 4.53 -20.32
N ARG A 108 -1.12 3.88 -20.44
CA ARG A 108 -1.69 3.29 -21.65
C ARG A 108 -3.12 3.83 -21.84
N PRO A 109 -3.69 3.76 -23.05
CA PRO A 109 -5.06 4.23 -23.29
C PRO A 109 -6.12 3.62 -22.36
N ASP A 110 -5.89 2.40 -21.86
CA ASP A 110 -6.76 1.64 -20.96
C ASP A 110 -6.33 1.67 -19.49
N SER A 111 -5.41 2.57 -19.11
CA SER A 111 -4.97 2.69 -17.72
C SER A 111 -6.10 3.12 -16.79
N SER A 112 -6.16 2.51 -15.61
CA SER A 112 -7.11 2.90 -14.57
C SER A 112 -6.85 4.35 -14.14
N ASP A 113 -7.92 5.13 -14.02
CA ASP A 113 -7.89 6.54 -13.65
C ASP A 113 -8.07 6.77 -12.14
N TYR A 114 -7.49 5.88 -11.31
CA TYR A 114 -7.55 6.08 -9.85
C TYR A 114 -6.66 7.27 -9.45
N ARG A 115 -7.15 8.10 -8.54
CA ARG A 115 -6.46 9.30 -8.07
C ARG A 115 -6.59 9.43 -6.57
N PHE A 116 -5.54 9.94 -5.92
CA PHE A 116 -5.64 10.41 -4.55
C PHE A 116 -6.25 11.80 -4.56
N ILE A 117 -7.20 12.06 -3.66
CA ILE A 117 -7.89 13.35 -3.56
C ILE A 117 -7.80 13.91 -2.15
N ASP A 118 -7.88 15.23 -2.03
CA ASP A 118 -8.22 15.89 -0.77
C ASP A 118 -9.74 15.76 -0.56
N THR A 119 -10.14 15.09 0.51
CA THR A 119 -11.56 14.83 0.81
C THR A 119 -12.36 16.09 1.10
N ALA A 120 -11.72 17.20 1.49
CA ALA A 120 -12.40 18.47 1.74
C ALA A 120 -12.75 19.20 0.44
N THR A 121 -11.91 19.08 -0.60
CA THR A 121 -12.06 19.82 -1.85
C THR A 121 -12.44 18.96 -3.05
N GLY A 122 -12.32 17.64 -2.95
CA GLY A 122 -12.49 16.68 -4.05
C GLY A 122 -11.41 16.76 -5.13
N LYS A 123 -10.37 17.60 -4.94
CA LYS A 123 -9.35 17.84 -5.96
C LYS A 123 -8.23 16.80 -5.85
N PRO A 124 -7.63 16.38 -6.98
CA PRO A 124 -6.47 15.50 -6.96
C PRO A 124 -5.31 16.08 -6.15
N VAL A 125 -4.62 15.21 -5.40
CA VAL A 125 -3.38 15.52 -4.68
C VAL A 125 -2.23 14.67 -5.21
N ALA A 126 -1.03 15.23 -5.15
CA ALA A 126 0.21 14.59 -5.57
C ALA A 126 1.17 14.50 -4.38
N VAL A 127 2.02 13.47 -4.39
CA VAL A 127 3.09 13.34 -3.39
C VAL A 127 4.37 14.03 -3.89
N GLY A 128 5.15 14.57 -2.96
CA GLY A 128 6.41 15.23 -3.25
C GLY A 128 7.17 15.58 -1.97
N PHE A 129 8.41 16.05 -2.12
CA PHE A 129 9.23 16.45 -0.98
C PHE A 129 8.73 17.77 -0.39
N ARG A 130 8.72 17.85 0.94
CA ARG A 130 8.35 19.07 1.68
C ARG A 130 9.42 19.37 2.72
N GLY A 131 9.83 20.63 2.78
CA GLY A 131 10.69 21.14 3.84
C GLY A 131 9.96 21.20 5.18
N ARG A 132 10.71 21.37 6.28
CA ARG A 132 10.14 21.56 7.63
C ARG A 132 9.29 22.84 7.73
N ASP A 133 9.57 23.82 6.88
CA ASP A 133 8.80 25.05 6.69
C ASP A 133 7.47 24.82 5.94
N GLY A 134 7.20 23.59 5.51
CA GLY A 134 6.00 23.20 4.77
C GLY A 134 6.08 23.48 3.27
N ARG A 135 7.15 24.12 2.78
CA ARG A 135 7.36 24.45 1.37
C ARG A 135 7.64 23.17 0.57
N GLN A 136 7.08 23.09 -0.64
CA GLN A 136 7.42 22.03 -1.57
C GLN A 136 8.85 22.20 -2.09
N VAL A 137 9.60 21.10 -2.13
CA VAL A 137 10.97 21.03 -2.65
C VAL A 137 10.96 20.20 -3.93
N SER A 138 11.55 20.73 -5.00
CA SER A 138 11.67 20.00 -6.26
C SER A 138 12.57 18.76 -6.08
N PRO A 139 12.26 17.61 -6.71
CA PRO A 139 13.13 16.44 -6.68
C PRO A 139 14.59 16.73 -7.08
N ASP A 140 14.82 17.61 -8.06
CA ASP A 140 16.17 17.98 -8.53
C ASP A 140 16.98 18.78 -7.48
N ALA A 141 16.29 19.30 -6.46
CA ALA A 141 16.88 20.01 -5.33
C ALA A 141 16.96 19.14 -4.06
N VAL A 142 16.73 17.83 -4.18
CA VAL A 142 16.80 16.86 -3.08
C VAL A 142 17.92 15.86 -3.34
N ALA A 143 18.76 15.65 -2.33
CA ALA A 143 19.81 14.63 -2.36
C ALA A 143 19.53 13.56 -1.29
N LEU A 144 19.65 12.29 -1.68
CA LEU A 144 19.74 11.18 -0.73
C LEU A 144 21.18 11.09 -0.25
N VAL A 145 21.39 11.30 1.05
CA VAL A 145 22.71 11.22 1.69
C VAL A 145 22.78 9.98 2.58
N ALA A 146 23.96 9.35 2.65
CA ALA A 146 24.20 8.28 3.63
C ALA A 146 24.27 8.88 5.04
N GLY A 147 23.64 8.21 6.02
CA GLY A 147 23.82 8.60 7.42
C GLY A 147 25.24 8.32 7.88
N GLU A 148 25.82 9.20 8.70
CA GLU A 148 27.08 8.90 9.38
C GLU A 148 26.87 7.68 10.31
N PRO A 149 27.83 6.72 10.35
CA PRO A 149 27.74 5.61 11.28
C PRO A 149 27.70 6.14 12.71
N ARG A 150 26.73 5.64 13.49
CA ARG A 150 26.48 6.04 14.87
C ARG A 150 27.46 5.37 15.84
#